data_AF-A0A945VIP2-F1
#
_entry.id   AF-A0A945VIP2-F1
#
_cell.length_a   1.000
_cell.length_b   1.000
_cell.length_c   1.000
_cell.angle_alpha   90.00
_cell.angle_beta   90.00
_cell.angle_gamma   90.00
#
_symmetry.space_group_name_H-M   'P 1'
#
loop_
_entity.id
_entity.type
_entity.pdbx_description
1 polymer ?
#
loop_
_entity_poly.entity_id
_entity_poly.type
_entity_poly.pdbx_seq_one_letter_code
_entity_poly.pdbx_strand_id
1 'polypeptide(L)'
;MNLLNFSNIQISQILVSIYFSIVFYQSSIDKIIDKENNIIFFNEHFKNTFIKNFIPMLLTSLGLFEFFVASLNTFGIFYSLIYSDLTFIFYGLLSCSVVLLMLLFGQRLAKDYVGAADITIYFILCIITIMSF
;
A
#
# COMPACT_ATOMS: atom_id res chain seq x y z
N MET A 1 28.75 -0.37 2.67
CA MET A 1 29.21 0.57 1.62
C MET A 1 28.28 1.76 1.71
N ASN A 2 28.78 2.99 1.84
CA ASN A 2 27.89 4.15 1.97
C ASN A 2 27.69 4.75 0.58
N LEU A 3 26.43 4.89 0.15
CA LEU A 3 26.06 5.54 -1.11
C LEU A 3 25.21 6.76 -0.73
N LEU A 4 25.57 7.95 -1.22
CA LEU A 4 24.83 9.19 -0.93
C LEU A 4 24.63 9.46 0.59
N ASN A 5 25.62 9.12 1.41
CA ASN A 5 25.57 9.20 2.89
C ASN A 5 24.58 8.25 3.58
N PHE A 6 23.95 7.32 2.85
CA PHE A 6 23.10 6.29 3.42
C PHE A 6 23.83 4.96 3.59
N SER A 7 23.49 4.24 4.66
CA SER A 7 23.88 2.85 4.86
C SER A 7 23.11 1.92 3.91
N ASN A 8 23.60 0.69 3.72
CA ASN A 8 22.90 -0.34 2.92
C ASN A 8 21.44 -0.55 3.37
N ILE A 9 21.17 -0.48 4.68
CA ILE A 9 19.83 -0.67 5.25
C ILE A 9 18.92 0.51 4.88
N GLN A 10 19.41 1.74 5.02
CA GLN A 10 18.66 2.95 4.66
C GLN A 10 18.35 3.01 3.16
N ILE A 11 19.28 2.58 2.31
CA ILE A 11 19.04 2.45 0.86
C ILE A 11 17.91 1.45 0.61
N SER A 12 17.89 0.31 1.32
CA SER A 12 16.80 -0.66 1.22
C SER A 12 15.45 -0.06 1.65
N GLN A 13 15.43 0.70 2.74
CA GLN A 13 14.21 1.37 3.23
C GLN A 13 13.67 2.37 2.21
N ILE A 14 14.54 3.17 1.58
CA ILE A 14 14.16 4.11 0.52
C ILE A 14 13.64 3.37 -0.71
N LEU A 15 14.31 2.30 -1.15
CA LEU A 15 13.87 1.50 -2.30
C LEU A 15 12.52 0.82 -2.07
N VAL A 16 12.28 0.29 -0.87
CA VAL A 16 10.97 -0.29 -0.51
C VAL A 16 9.90 0.80 -0.40
N SER A 17 10.23 1.99 0.10
CA SER A 17 9.34 3.15 0.06
C SER A 17 8.94 3.50 -1.37
N ILE A 18 9.89 3.50 -2.32
CA ILE A 18 9.61 3.74 -3.75
C ILE A 18 8.69 2.67 -4.30
N TYR A 19 8.96 1.40 -3.97
CA TYR A 19 8.12 0.27 -4.38
C TYR A 19 6.66 0.45 -3.93
N PHE A 20 6.42 0.76 -2.65
CA PHE A 20 5.05 0.98 -2.16
C PHE A 20 4.40 2.24 -2.74
N SER A 21 5.16 3.31 -2.97
CA SER A 21 4.65 4.48 -3.69
C SER A 21 4.14 4.11 -5.08
N ILE A 22 4.91 3.34 -5.86
CA ILE A 22 4.50 2.93 -7.21
C ILE A 22 3.22 2.08 -7.17
N VAL A 23 3.21 1.05 -6.33
CA VAL A 23 2.07 0.11 -6.24
C VAL A 23 0.80 0.83 -5.82
N PHE A 24 0.85 1.65 -4.77
CA PHE A 24 -0.36 2.31 -4.26
C PHE A 24 -0.78 3.53 -5.08
N TYR A 25 0.13 4.27 -5.73
CA TYR A 25 -0.28 5.28 -6.70
C TYR A 25 -0.98 4.65 -7.90
N GLN A 26 -0.41 3.59 -8.48
CA GLN A 26 -1.07 2.91 -9.60
C GLN A 26 -2.45 2.41 -9.17
N SER A 27 -2.55 1.72 -8.02
CA SER A 27 -3.81 1.16 -7.54
C SER A 27 -4.86 2.23 -7.22
N SER A 28 -4.47 3.36 -6.63
CA SER A 28 -5.40 4.44 -6.30
C SER A 28 -5.88 5.21 -7.53
N ILE A 29 -4.98 5.50 -8.48
CA ILE A 29 -5.31 6.18 -9.74
C ILE A 29 -6.25 5.31 -10.58
N ASP A 30 -5.99 4.01 -10.66
CA ASP A 30 -6.85 3.05 -11.38
C ASP A 30 -8.29 3.05 -10.84
N LYS A 31 -8.46 3.06 -9.50
CA LYS A 31 -9.78 3.13 -8.85
C LYS A 31 -10.55 4.43 -9.13
N ILE A 32 -9.88 5.49 -9.56
CA ILE A 32 -10.48 6.78 -9.91
C ILE A 32 -10.78 6.86 -11.41
N ILE A 33 -9.80 6.48 -12.24
CA ILE A 33 -9.91 6.59 -13.71
C ILE A 33 -10.81 5.48 -14.26
N ASP A 34 -10.60 4.23 -13.83
CA ASP A 34 -11.36 3.06 -14.29
C ASP A 34 -12.37 2.58 -13.25
N LYS A 35 -13.10 3.54 -12.67
CA LYS A 35 -14.00 3.29 -11.54
C LYS A 35 -15.15 2.34 -11.88
N GLU A 36 -15.71 2.45 -13.09
CA GLU A 36 -16.88 1.64 -13.49
C GLU A 36 -16.52 0.15 -13.62
N ASN A 37 -15.41 -0.16 -14.31
CA ASN A 37 -14.96 -1.55 -14.43
C ASN A 37 -14.53 -2.12 -13.09
N ASN A 38 -13.86 -1.33 -12.25
CA ASN A 38 -13.54 -1.74 -10.88
C ASN A 38 -14.81 -2.07 -10.06
N ILE A 39 -15.85 -1.23 -10.13
CA ILE A 39 -17.12 -1.49 -9.44
C ILE A 39 -17.75 -2.80 -9.94
N ILE A 40 -17.76 -3.05 -11.25
CA ILE A 40 -18.29 -4.29 -11.84
C ILE A 40 -17.51 -5.51 -11.32
N PHE A 41 -16.18 -5.45 -11.39
CA PHE A 41 -15.30 -6.52 -10.91
C PHE A 41 -15.54 -6.83 -9.43
N PHE A 42 -15.50 -5.81 -8.57
CA PHE A 42 -15.63 -5.99 -7.13
C PHE A 42 -17.05 -6.41 -6.73
N ASN A 43 -18.10 -5.95 -7.43
CA ASN A 43 -19.47 -6.41 -7.19
C ASN A 43 -19.62 -7.93 -7.38
N GLU A 44 -19.01 -8.49 -8.43
CA GLU A 44 -19.01 -9.94 -8.61
C GLU A 44 -18.09 -10.63 -7.59
N HIS A 45 -16.88 -10.09 -7.33
CA HIS A 45 -15.94 -10.66 -6.36
C HIS A 45 -16.52 -10.78 -4.95
N PHE A 46 -17.27 -9.76 -4.51
CA PHE A 46 -17.83 -9.66 -3.16
C PHE A 46 -19.32 -10.01 -3.05
N LYS A 47 -19.93 -10.57 -4.11
CA LYS A 47 -21.38 -10.81 -4.22
C LYS A 47 -22.00 -11.58 -3.06
N ASN A 48 -21.23 -12.51 -2.47
CA ASN A 48 -21.66 -13.38 -1.37
C ASN A 48 -21.26 -12.84 0.03
N THR A 49 -20.82 -11.59 0.11
CA THR A 49 -20.37 -10.97 1.37
C THR A 49 -21.36 -9.91 1.85
N PHE A 50 -21.27 -9.55 3.14
CA PHE A 50 -22.10 -8.49 3.73
C PHE A 50 -21.74 -7.08 3.24
N ILE A 51 -20.56 -6.89 2.62
CA ILE A 51 -20.09 -5.58 2.13
C ILE A 51 -20.54 -5.26 0.70
N LYS A 52 -21.24 -6.16 0.02
CA LYS A 52 -21.62 -6.03 -1.40
C LYS A 52 -22.35 -4.72 -1.74
N ASN A 53 -23.15 -4.18 -0.81
CA ASN A 53 -23.91 -2.95 -1.04
C ASN A 53 -23.06 -1.68 -0.82
N PHE A 54 -21.87 -1.82 -0.24
CA PHE A 54 -20.99 -0.71 0.12
C PHE A 54 -19.76 -0.60 -0.77
N ILE A 55 -19.64 -1.43 -1.81
CA ILE A 55 -18.44 -1.51 -2.65
C ILE A 55 -18.02 -0.17 -3.25
N PRO A 56 -18.92 0.63 -3.86
CA PRO A 56 -18.50 1.91 -4.43
C PRO A 56 -17.89 2.86 -3.40
N MET A 57 -18.44 2.86 -2.17
CA MET A 57 -17.95 3.67 -1.06
C MET A 57 -16.61 3.12 -0.54
N LEU A 58 -16.53 1.81 -0.30
CA LEU A 58 -15.33 1.15 0.19
C LEU A 58 -14.17 1.32 -0.78
N LEU A 59 -14.40 1.12 -2.08
CA LEU A 59 -13.39 1.29 -3.13
C LEU A 59 -12.85 2.72 -3.18
N THR A 60 -13.75 3.71 -3.10
CA THR A 60 -13.34 5.13 -3.08
C THR A 60 -12.53 5.44 -1.82
N SER A 61 -12.98 4.97 -0.64
CA SER A 61 -12.26 5.20 0.62
C SER A 61 -10.88 4.54 0.62
N LEU A 62 -10.78 3.29 0.13
CA LEU A 62 -9.52 2.56 0.01
C LEU A 62 -8.57 3.27 -0.95
N GLY A 63 -9.05 3.71 -2.11
CA GLY A 63 -8.24 4.46 -3.08
C GLY A 63 -7.68 5.76 -2.50
N LEU A 64 -8.46 6.48 -1.67
CA LEU A 64 -7.98 7.68 -0.97
C LEU A 64 -6.90 7.35 0.06
N PHE A 65 -7.06 6.27 0.83
CA PHE A 65 -6.03 5.80 1.76
C PHE A 65 -4.75 5.39 1.03
N GLU A 66 -4.86 4.59 -0.04
CA GLU A 66 -3.72 4.20 -0.88
C GLU A 66 -2.98 5.42 -1.42
N PHE A 67 -3.70 6.40 -1.96
CA PHE A 67 -3.11 7.64 -2.47
C PHE A 67 -2.39 8.44 -1.38
N PHE A 68 -3.01 8.57 -0.21
CA PHE A 68 -2.40 9.26 0.94
C PHE A 68 -1.12 8.57 1.39
N VAL A 69 -1.15 7.25 1.52
CA VAL A 69 0.02 6.46 1.94
C VAL A 69 1.14 6.51 0.89
N ALA A 70 0.81 6.43 -0.40
CA ALA A 70 1.79 6.61 -1.48
C ALA A 70 2.42 8.00 -1.43
N SER A 71 1.62 9.03 -1.14
CA SER A 71 2.10 10.41 -1.00
C SER A 71 2.99 10.60 0.22
N LEU A 72 2.66 9.96 1.35
CA LEU A 72 3.48 10.01 2.55
C LEU A 72 4.84 9.34 2.33
N ASN A 73 4.88 8.16 1.68
CA ASN A 73 6.13 7.49 1.31
C ASN A 73 6.95 8.32 0.33
N THR A 74 6.32 8.93 -0.67
CA THR A 74 6.98 9.79 -1.66
C THR A 74 7.57 11.03 -1.00
N PHE A 75 6.82 11.67 -0.10
CA PHE A 75 7.32 12.77 0.71
C PHE A 75 8.50 12.32 1.58
N GLY A 76 8.41 11.15 2.21
CA GLY A 76 9.50 10.58 3.01
C GLY A 76 10.77 10.31 2.22
N ILE A 77 10.66 9.89 0.97
CA ILE A 77 11.82 9.74 0.06
C ILE A 77 12.51 11.08 -0.14
N PHE A 78 11.79 12.13 -0.56
CA PHE A 78 12.38 13.45 -0.75
C PHE A 78 12.93 14.05 0.55
N TYR A 79 12.21 13.88 1.67
CA TYR A 79 12.64 14.32 2.98
C TYR A 79 13.96 13.65 3.38
N SER A 80 14.07 12.33 3.19
CA SER A 80 15.31 11.60 3.49
C SER A 80 16.48 12.11 2.68
N LEU A 81 16.31 12.38 1.38
CA LEU A 81 17.39 12.86 0.51
C LEU A 81 17.91 14.25 0.90
N ILE A 82 17.06 15.11 1.46
CA ILE A 82 17.42 16.49 1.84
C ILE A 82 17.98 16.53 3.27
N TYR A 83 17.35 15.80 4.20
CA TYR A 83 17.61 15.92 5.64
C TYR A 83 18.32 14.69 6.25
N SER A 84 18.57 13.64 5.47
CA SER A 84 19.14 12.36 5.94
C SER A 84 18.34 11.68 7.06
N ASP A 85 17.03 11.94 7.11
CA ASP A 85 16.11 11.44 8.12
C ASP A 85 14.99 10.61 7.45
N LEU A 86 14.77 9.40 7.96
CA LEU A 86 13.82 8.42 7.40
C LEU A 86 12.50 8.34 8.18
N THR A 87 12.25 9.26 9.12
CA THR A 87 11.06 9.29 9.98
C THR A 87 9.75 9.19 9.18
N PHE A 88 9.63 9.92 8.07
CA PHE A 88 8.43 9.87 7.23
C PHE A 88 8.30 8.59 6.40
N ILE A 89 9.42 7.92 6.07
CA ILE A 89 9.38 6.59 5.44
C ILE A 89 8.86 5.57 6.46
N PHE A 90 9.29 5.63 7.72
CA PHE A 90 8.79 4.75 8.78
C PHE A 90 7.27 4.88 8.95
N TYR A 91 6.75 6.10 9.08
CA TYR A 91 5.30 6.34 9.16
C TYR A 91 4.55 5.99 7.87
N GLY A 92 5.18 6.20 6.71
CA GLY A 92 4.69 5.74 5.42
C GLY A 92 4.48 4.23 5.38
N LEU A 93 5.48 3.45 5.81
CA LEU A 93 5.42 1.99 5.86
C LEU A 93 4.43 1.46 6.91
N LEU A 94 4.36 2.09 8.09
CA LEU A 94 3.30 1.77 9.06
C LEU A 94 1.91 1.95 8.42
N SER A 95 1.71 3.02 7.68
CA SER A 95 0.45 3.28 6.98
C SER A 95 0.22 2.29 5.83
N CYS A 96 1.27 1.88 5.11
CA CYS A 96 1.19 0.78 4.13
C CYS A 96 0.69 -0.51 4.77
N SER A 97 1.20 -0.87 5.95
CA SER A 97 0.79 -2.08 6.66
C SER A 97 -0.70 -2.08 6.97
N VAL A 98 -1.27 -0.91 7.33
CA VAL A 98 -2.71 -0.75 7.58
C VAL A 98 -3.51 -0.97 6.30
N VAL A 99 -3.10 -0.37 5.17
CA VAL A 99 -3.76 -0.56 3.87
C VAL A 99 -3.70 -2.04 3.44
N LEU A 100 -2.56 -2.70 3.61
CA LEU A 100 -2.42 -4.14 3.31
C LEU A 100 -3.33 -5.00 4.18
N LEU A 101 -3.51 -4.66 5.47
CA LEU A 101 -4.45 -5.37 6.34
C LEU A 101 -5.91 -5.15 5.91
N MET A 102 -6.28 -3.95 5.44
CA MET A 102 -7.61 -3.69 4.87
C MET A 102 -7.86 -4.54 3.62
N LEU A 103 -6.87 -4.61 2.71
CA LEU A 103 -6.93 -5.45 1.52
C LEU A 103 -7.04 -6.93 1.88
N LEU A 104 -6.21 -7.40 2.82
CA LEU A 104 -6.22 -8.79 3.29
C LEU A 104 -7.59 -9.16 3.86
N PHE A 105 -8.16 -8.28 4.68
CA PHE A 105 -9.49 -8.46 5.24
C PHE A 105 -10.55 -8.62 4.15
N GLY A 106 -10.52 -7.77 3.12
CA GLY A 106 -11.35 -7.91 1.93
C GLY A 106 -11.23 -9.30 1.31
N GLN A 107 -10.01 -9.75 1.00
CA GLN A 107 -9.83 -11.06 0.39
C GLN A 107 -10.34 -12.21 1.26
N ARG A 108 -10.20 -12.12 2.58
CA ARG A 108 -10.75 -13.12 3.52
C ARG A 108 -12.26 -13.12 3.56
N LEU A 109 -12.91 -11.96 3.45
CA LEU A 109 -14.37 -11.89 3.32
C LEU A 109 -14.85 -12.53 2.02
N ALA A 110 -14.16 -12.28 0.90
CA ALA A 110 -14.46 -12.88 -0.39
C ALA A 110 -14.12 -14.38 -0.48
N LYS A 111 -13.46 -14.94 0.54
CA LYS A 111 -12.88 -16.30 0.55
C LYS A 111 -11.87 -16.51 -0.59
N ASP A 112 -11.21 -15.44 -1.04
CA ASP A 112 -10.13 -15.49 -1.99
C ASP A 112 -8.80 -15.74 -1.27
N TYR A 113 -8.45 -17.02 -1.14
CA TYR A 113 -7.22 -17.45 -0.47
C TYR A 113 -5.97 -17.15 -1.28
N VAL A 114 -6.08 -17.10 -2.61
CA VAL A 114 -4.95 -16.81 -3.51
C VAL A 114 -4.62 -15.33 -3.44
N GLY A 115 -5.62 -14.45 -3.61
CA GLY A 115 -5.43 -13.00 -3.45
C GLY A 115 -4.94 -12.62 -2.04
N ALA A 116 -5.39 -13.33 -1.01
CA ALA A 116 -4.86 -13.13 0.35
C ALA A 116 -3.39 -13.55 0.51
N ALA A 117 -2.94 -14.59 -0.21
CA ALA A 117 -1.54 -15.00 -0.22
C ALA A 117 -0.67 -13.96 -0.93
N ASP A 118 -1.14 -13.41 -2.05
CA ASP A 118 -0.43 -12.35 -2.77
C ASP A 118 -0.19 -11.12 -1.88
N ILE A 119 -1.22 -10.65 -1.18
CA ILE A 119 -1.11 -9.53 -0.21
C ILE A 119 -0.09 -9.83 0.90
N THR A 120 -0.02 -11.09 1.33
CA THR A 120 0.91 -11.51 2.40
C THR A 120 2.37 -11.30 1.97
N ILE A 121 2.69 -11.43 0.68
CA ILE A 121 4.05 -11.18 0.15
C ILE A 121 4.43 -9.70 0.34
N TYR A 122 3.55 -8.78 -0.05
CA TYR A 122 3.73 -7.34 0.18
C TYR A 122 3.83 -7.03 1.68
N PHE A 123 3.01 -7.69 2.50
CA PHE A 123 3.00 -7.48 3.95
C PHE A 123 4.32 -7.91 4.59
N ILE A 124 4.89 -9.06 4.20
CA ILE A 124 6.20 -9.52 4.68
C ILE A 124 7.29 -8.49 4.32
N LEU A 125 7.32 -8.02 3.07
CA LEU A 125 8.27 -6.99 2.65
C LEU A 125 8.13 -5.71 3.48
N CYS A 126 6.90 -5.28 3.74
CA CYS A 126 6.60 -4.12 4.58
C CYS A 126 7.12 -4.29 6.00
N ILE A 127 6.78 -5.39 6.67
CA ILE A 127 7.15 -5.66 8.07
C ILE A 127 8.66 -5.82 8.23
N ILE A 128 9.34 -6.57 7.35
CA ILE A 128 10.80 -6.73 7.44
C ILE A 128 11.50 -5.37 7.28
N THR A 129 10.99 -4.51 6.41
CA THR A 129 11.54 -3.16 6.23
C THR A 129 11.31 -2.30 7.46
N ILE A 130 10.12 -2.35 8.07
CA ILE A 130 9.81 -1.64 9.33
C ILE A 130 10.76 -2.12 10.46
N MET A 131 11.02 -3.42 10.56
CA MET A 131 11.94 -3.98 11.56
C MET A 131 13.39 -3.54 11.40
N SER A 132 13.76 -2.98 10.24
CA SER A 132 15.13 -2.54 9.96
C SER A 132 15.43 -1.09 10.39
N PHE A 133 14.42 -0.34 10.86
CA PHE A 133 14.57 1.00 11.44
C PHE A 133 15.12 0.93 12.86
#